data_AF-A0A353NEF2-F1
#
_entry.id   AF-A0A353NEF2-F1
#
_cell.length_a   1.000
_cell.length_b   1.000
_cell.length_c   1.000
_cell.angle_alpha   90.00
_cell.angle_beta   90.00
_cell.angle_gamma   90.00
#
_symmetry.space_group_name_H-M   'P 1'
#
loop_
_entity.id
_entity.type
_entity.pdbx_description
1 polymer ?
#
loop_
_entity_poly.entity_id
_entity_poly.type
_entity_poly.pdbx_seq_one_letter_code
_entity_poly.pdbx_strand_id
1 'polypeptide(L)'
;MVKKFSVLAMAGMLAWPTFSMAADGTNVNELARKIDAMSKQLDEMRTALAAETEKNKALSKNVETLEENVGSLDERSESWDLASRFNLDGDFRTRFDFYNADTIFGRDVDNDTIWTNRFRLNMRVKATENVEFKGRLAMFKTWGNQSAFANEGNPMFPLFDGNVTRTPVGSSALYVDRAYVNWNNIGGLPMWFSIGRRPTTDGPPGQVRMGVDERLATPMAFMDWPFDGLSVGYSWNWGVEPMGDSRVRFCYGRGFEAGLQNDDVGALNDMDFAGFSWDIMKKGDRFAYIQSFMAFDL
;
A
#
# COMPACT_ATOMS: atom_id res chain seq x y z
N MET A 1 -11.97 -1.55 54.33
CA MET A 1 -11.50 -1.69 52.93
C MET A 1 -10.67 -0.47 52.57
N VAL A 2 -9.41 -0.75 52.29
CA VAL A 2 -8.36 0.02 51.59
C VAL A 2 -8.11 1.48 52.02
N LYS A 3 -7.18 1.66 52.97
CA LYS A 3 -6.32 2.85 53.05
C LYS A 3 -4.87 2.45 53.30
N LYS A 4 -4.00 2.86 52.37
CA LYS A 4 -2.53 2.75 52.37
C LYS A 4 -1.96 3.54 53.54
N PHE A 5 -0.99 3.00 54.28
CA PHE A 5 0.10 3.72 54.98
C PHE A 5 0.87 2.72 55.85
N SER A 6 1.95 2.10 55.33
CA SER A 6 3.00 1.43 56.14
C SER A 6 4.09 0.86 55.24
N VAL A 7 5.00 1.72 54.74
CA VAL A 7 6.31 1.27 54.23
C VAL A 7 7.47 2.20 54.64
N LEU A 8 7.22 3.45 55.07
CA LEU A 8 8.31 4.38 55.46
C LEU A 8 8.58 4.52 56.97
N ALA A 9 7.88 3.81 57.85
CA ALA A 9 8.09 3.92 59.30
C ALA A 9 9.02 2.86 59.90
N MET A 10 9.55 1.92 59.09
CA MET A 10 10.36 0.78 59.57
C MET A 10 11.84 0.84 59.18
N ALA A 11 12.34 2.00 58.74
CA ALA A 11 13.75 2.20 58.38
C ALA A 11 14.48 3.28 59.22
N GLY A 12 13.81 3.86 60.24
CA GLY A 12 14.35 5.00 61.01
C GLY A 12 14.74 4.71 62.47
N MET A 13 14.68 3.46 62.94
CA MET A 13 14.86 3.14 64.37
C MET A 13 15.90 2.04 64.66
N LEU A 14 16.94 1.91 63.84
CA LEU A 14 18.09 1.04 64.15
C LEU A 14 19.38 1.67 63.63
N ALA A 15 19.88 2.70 64.32
CA ALA A 15 21.31 2.96 64.52
C ALA A 15 21.55 4.36 65.08
N TRP A 16 21.40 4.53 66.40
CA TRP A 16 22.26 5.45 67.14
C TRP A 16 22.74 4.76 68.43
N PRO A 17 24.06 4.72 68.68
CA PRO A 17 24.61 4.12 69.88
C PRO A 17 24.42 5.08 71.06
N THR A 18 23.55 4.72 72.01
CA THR A 18 23.52 5.35 73.33
C THR A 18 24.82 5.01 74.06
N PHE A 19 25.73 5.98 74.16
CA PHE A 19 26.87 5.94 75.08
C PHE A 19 26.36 6.15 76.51
N SER A 20 26.23 5.06 77.28
CA SER A 20 26.15 5.16 78.74
C SER A 20 27.57 5.18 79.30
N MET A 21 28.01 6.34 79.81
CA MET A 21 29.21 6.43 80.64
C MET A 21 28.87 5.96 82.06
N ALA A 22 29.42 4.82 82.46
CA ALA A 22 29.63 4.46 83.86
C ALA A 22 31.10 4.06 83.99
N ALA A 23 31.78 4.68 84.95
CA ALA A 23 33.19 4.46 85.23
C ALA A 23 33.39 3.07 85.83
N ASP A 24 34.08 2.18 85.10
CA ASP A 24 34.89 1.13 85.70
C ASP A 24 36.07 0.80 84.77
N GLY A 25 37.22 0.54 85.36
CA GLY A 25 38.53 0.58 84.70
C GLY A 25 38.77 -0.60 83.76
N THR A 26 38.25 -0.55 82.53
CA THR A 26 38.67 -1.41 81.38
C THR A 26 38.39 -0.80 79.99
N ASN A 27 38.22 0.52 79.88
CA ASN A 27 37.55 1.14 78.73
C ASN A 27 38.44 1.72 77.60
N VAL A 28 39.76 1.53 77.63
CA VAL A 28 40.65 1.98 76.53
C VAL A 28 40.65 0.99 75.36
N ASN A 29 40.56 -0.31 75.65
CA ASN A 29 40.54 -1.36 74.63
C ASN A 29 39.19 -1.44 73.89
N GLU A 30 38.07 -1.07 74.54
CA GLU A 30 36.76 -1.06 73.90
C GLU A 30 36.56 0.16 72.99
N LEU A 31 37.04 1.34 73.41
CA LEU A 31 37.01 2.55 72.59
C LEU A 31 37.95 2.43 71.38
N ALA A 32 39.16 1.85 71.56
CA ALA A 32 40.07 1.55 70.46
C ALA A 32 39.47 0.54 69.46
N ARG A 33 38.74 -0.48 69.94
CA ARG A 33 38.00 -1.41 69.07
C ARG A 33 36.87 -0.72 68.31
N LYS A 34 36.13 0.20 68.93
CA LYS A 34 35.07 0.98 68.25
C LYS A 34 35.65 1.94 67.20
N ILE A 35 36.80 2.55 67.45
CA ILE A 35 37.50 3.39 66.46
C ILE A 35 38.05 2.55 65.29
N ASP A 36 38.64 1.38 65.55
CA ASP A 36 39.07 0.46 64.50
C ASP A 36 37.89 -0.07 63.67
N ALA A 37 36.77 -0.39 64.32
CA ALA A 37 35.55 -0.82 63.65
C ALA A 37 34.93 0.30 62.79
N MET A 38 34.88 1.54 63.30
CA MET A 38 34.40 2.68 62.51
C MET A 38 35.36 3.05 61.38
N SER A 39 36.68 2.93 61.56
CA SER A 39 37.66 3.15 60.49
C SER A 39 37.50 2.11 59.38
N LYS A 40 37.28 0.84 59.74
CA LYS A 40 36.95 -0.23 58.78
C LYS A 40 35.63 0.05 58.04
N GLN A 41 34.60 0.50 58.75
CA GLN A 41 33.33 0.89 58.13
C GLN A 41 33.49 2.09 57.18
N LEU A 42 34.35 3.06 57.51
CA LEU A 42 34.61 4.22 56.65
C LEU A 42 35.36 3.84 55.36
N ASP A 43 36.31 2.91 55.46
CA ASP A 43 37.01 2.35 54.29
C ASP A 43 36.11 1.45 53.45
N GLU A 44 35.26 0.63 54.08
CA GLU A 44 34.22 -0.14 53.38
C GLU A 44 33.20 0.78 52.69
N MET A 45 32.81 1.89 53.33
CA MET A 45 31.87 2.83 52.73
C MET A 45 32.50 3.63 51.59
N ARG A 46 33.80 4.00 51.69
CA ARG A 46 34.54 4.65 50.60
C ARG A 46 34.72 3.72 49.39
N THR A 47 35.03 2.46 49.63
CA THR A 47 35.16 1.46 48.56
C THR A 47 33.81 1.16 47.92
N ALA A 48 32.73 1.08 48.71
CA ALA A 48 31.36 0.99 48.19
C ALA A 48 30.95 2.23 47.38
N LEU A 49 31.30 3.44 47.84
CA LEU A 49 31.00 4.69 47.12
C LEU A 49 31.76 4.78 45.79
N ALA A 50 33.03 4.36 45.77
CA ALA A 50 33.83 4.28 44.53
C ALA A 50 33.23 3.27 43.54
N ALA A 51 32.80 2.11 44.04
CA ALA A 51 32.13 1.10 43.21
C ALA A 51 30.78 1.61 42.65
N GLU A 52 30.00 2.35 43.44
CA GLU A 52 28.75 2.98 42.98
C GLU A 52 29.01 4.11 41.97
N THR A 53 30.08 4.91 42.12
CA THR A 53 30.41 5.94 41.12
C THR A 53 30.79 5.35 39.76
N GLU A 54 31.51 4.23 39.72
CA GLU A 54 31.84 3.55 38.47
C GLU A 54 30.63 2.86 37.85
N LYS A 55 29.76 2.24 38.67
CA LYS A 55 28.45 1.74 38.19
C LYS A 55 27.60 2.86 37.63
N ASN A 56 27.56 4.04 38.26
CA ASN A 56 26.79 5.19 37.78
C ASN A 56 27.34 5.75 36.46
N LYS A 57 28.67 5.77 36.26
CA LYS A 57 29.25 6.13 34.96
C LYS A 57 28.93 5.11 33.87
N ALA A 58 29.04 3.82 34.18
CA ALA A 58 28.68 2.75 33.25
C ALA A 58 27.18 2.80 32.90
N LEU A 59 26.33 3.09 33.88
CA LEU A 59 24.90 3.29 33.69
C LEU A 59 24.61 4.52 32.81
N SER A 60 25.28 5.65 33.05
CA SER A 60 25.14 6.86 32.21
C SER A 60 25.49 6.57 30.75
N LYS A 61 26.58 5.86 30.50
CA LYS A 61 26.98 5.47 29.14
C LYS A 61 25.99 4.51 28.49
N ASN A 62 25.42 3.59 29.27
CA ASN A 62 24.37 2.69 28.80
C ASN A 62 23.08 3.45 28.49
N VAL A 63 22.75 4.51 29.25
CA VAL A 63 21.59 5.37 29.00
C VAL A 63 21.79 6.20 27.74
N GLU A 64 22.94 6.83 27.54
CA GLU A 64 23.27 7.59 26.31
C GLU A 64 23.20 6.70 25.06
N THR A 65 23.78 5.49 25.13
CA THR A 65 23.70 4.54 24.01
C THR A 65 22.28 4.00 23.80
N LEU A 66 21.46 3.89 24.85
CA LEU A 66 20.03 3.57 24.70
C LEU A 66 19.27 4.71 24.02
N GLU A 67 19.52 5.97 24.40
CA GLU A 67 18.88 7.15 23.79
C GLU A 67 19.23 7.27 22.30
N GLU A 68 20.50 7.08 21.93
CA GLU A 68 20.91 7.05 20.51
C GLU A 68 20.24 5.90 19.75
N ASN A 69 20.19 4.70 20.34
CA ASN A 69 19.54 3.55 19.73
C ASN A 69 18.02 3.78 19.57
N VAL A 70 17.34 4.34 20.57
CA VAL A 70 15.91 4.66 20.52
C VAL A 70 15.62 5.76 19.49
N GLY A 71 16.42 6.83 19.45
CA GLY A 71 16.30 7.87 18.42
C GLY A 71 16.47 7.30 17.01
N SER A 72 17.47 6.41 16.82
CA SER A 72 17.66 5.74 15.53
C SER A 72 16.53 4.77 15.16
N LEU A 73 15.87 4.16 16.16
CA LEU A 73 14.72 3.29 15.96
C LEU A 73 13.47 4.07 15.57
N ASP A 74 13.26 5.26 16.15
CA ASP A 74 12.14 6.14 15.79
C ASP A 74 12.26 6.64 14.34
N GLU A 75 13.42 7.14 13.92
CA GLU A 75 13.66 7.55 12.52
C GLU A 75 13.50 6.37 11.54
N ARG A 76 14.00 5.19 11.92
CA ARG A 76 13.81 3.96 11.13
C ARG A 76 12.35 3.53 11.14
N SER A 77 11.61 3.71 12.23
CA SER A 77 10.19 3.41 12.30
C SER A 77 9.37 4.31 11.38
N GLU A 78 9.64 5.60 11.31
CA GLU A 78 8.95 6.52 10.38
C GLU A 78 9.22 6.18 8.91
N SER A 79 10.48 5.90 8.56
CA SER A 79 10.82 5.48 7.19
C SER A 79 10.24 4.11 6.84
N TRP A 80 10.16 3.18 7.79
CA TRP A 80 9.54 1.87 7.60
C TRP A 80 8.02 1.97 7.53
N ASP A 81 7.37 2.82 8.32
CA ASP A 81 5.94 3.12 8.20
C ASP A 81 5.63 3.67 6.81
N LEU A 82 6.39 4.69 6.37
CA LEU A 82 6.21 5.28 5.06
C LEU A 82 6.47 4.29 3.94
N ALA A 83 7.55 3.51 4.01
CA ALA A 83 7.84 2.46 3.03
C ALA A 83 6.76 1.36 3.02
N SER A 84 6.19 1.00 4.17
CA SER A 84 5.11 0.02 4.27
C SER A 84 3.81 0.47 3.61
N ARG A 85 3.62 1.80 3.45
CA ARG A 85 2.48 2.35 2.70
C ARG A 85 2.60 2.11 1.20
N PHE A 86 3.80 1.90 0.67
CA PHE A 86 4.06 1.58 -0.72
C PHE A 86 4.13 0.07 -0.91
N ASN A 87 3.20 -0.46 -1.70
CA ASN A 87 3.25 -1.83 -2.17
C ASN A 87 3.50 -1.84 -3.68
N LEU A 88 4.57 -2.52 -4.09
CA LEU A 88 4.94 -2.72 -5.49
C LEU A 88 4.81 -4.20 -5.81
N ASP A 89 4.08 -4.49 -6.88
CA ASP A 89 3.90 -5.83 -7.42
C ASP A 89 3.93 -5.77 -8.94
N GLY A 90 3.98 -6.89 -9.64
CA GLY A 90 4.06 -6.86 -11.10
C GLY A 90 3.99 -8.22 -11.75
N ASP A 91 3.89 -8.20 -13.08
CA ASP A 91 4.03 -9.41 -13.89
C ASP A 91 4.87 -9.15 -15.13
N PHE A 92 5.63 -10.18 -15.49
CA PHE A 92 6.32 -10.28 -16.76
C PHE A 92 5.80 -11.50 -17.51
N ARG A 93 5.45 -11.30 -18.78
CA ARG A 93 4.95 -12.36 -19.65
C ARG A 93 5.63 -12.30 -20.99
N THR A 94 6.14 -13.45 -21.42
CA THR A 94 6.60 -13.66 -22.78
C THR A 94 5.62 -14.61 -23.47
N ARG A 95 5.28 -14.29 -24.72
CA ARG A 95 4.42 -15.12 -25.56
C ARG A 95 5.10 -15.34 -26.91
N PHE A 96 5.01 -16.56 -27.41
CA PHE A 96 5.49 -16.96 -28.71
C PHE A 96 4.28 -17.47 -29.51
N ASP A 97 4.02 -16.83 -30.64
CA ASP A 97 2.82 -17.01 -31.44
C ASP A 97 3.16 -17.27 -32.91
N PHE A 98 2.25 -17.97 -33.55
CA PHE A 98 2.16 -18.14 -35.00
C PHE A 98 0.87 -17.45 -35.45
N TYR A 99 0.94 -16.65 -36.50
CA TYR A 99 -0.23 -15.92 -37.00
C TYR A 99 -0.47 -16.23 -38.46
N ASN A 100 -1.70 -16.56 -38.82
CA ASN A 100 -2.15 -16.71 -40.19
C ASN A 100 -3.63 -16.31 -40.23
N ALA A 101 -4.01 -15.47 -41.20
CA ALA A 101 -5.38 -15.03 -41.38
C ALA A 101 -5.68 -14.71 -42.85
N ASP A 102 -6.87 -15.12 -43.28
CA ASP A 102 -7.45 -14.71 -44.56
C ASP A 102 -8.32 -13.47 -44.31
N THR A 103 -8.04 -12.38 -45.02
CA THR A 103 -8.79 -11.13 -44.87
C THR A 103 -10.08 -11.16 -45.69
N ILE A 104 -11.06 -10.34 -45.31
CA ILE A 104 -12.34 -10.19 -46.04
C ILE A 104 -12.18 -9.70 -47.49
N PHE A 105 -10.98 -9.25 -47.88
CA PHE A 105 -10.65 -8.79 -49.23
C PHE A 105 -9.85 -9.84 -50.03
N GLY A 106 -9.77 -11.09 -49.56
CA GLY A 106 -9.07 -12.17 -50.25
C GLY A 106 -7.54 -12.05 -50.24
N ARG A 107 -6.99 -11.28 -49.30
CA ARG A 107 -5.55 -11.24 -49.01
C ARG A 107 -5.23 -12.18 -47.85
N ASP A 108 -4.18 -12.95 -48.00
CA ASP A 108 -3.62 -13.79 -46.94
C ASP A 108 -2.54 -12.99 -46.20
N VAL A 109 -2.57 -13.03 -44.87
CA VAL A 109 -1.54 -12.43 -44.01
C VAL A 109 -1.02 -13.46 -43.02
N ASP A 110 0.30 -13.65 -43.00
CA ASP A 110 0.97 -14.66 -42.19
C ASP A 110 2.21 -14.11 -41.48
N ASN A 111 2.56 -14.75 -40.36
CA ASN A 111 3.79 -14.53 -39.63
C ASN A 111 4.20 -15.82 -38.92
N ASP A 112 5.32 -16.38 -39.37
CA ASP A 112 5.88 -17.62 -38.86
C ASP A 112 6.30 -17.56 -37.40
N THR A 113 6.72 -16.39 -36.89
CA THR A 113 7.19 -16.26 -35.52
C THR A 113 6.96 -14.85 -34.97
N ILE A 114 6.04 -14.74 -34.00
CA ILE A 114 5.82 -13.50 -33.25
C ILE A 114 6.19 -13.74 -31.80
N TRP A 115 7.20 -13.00 -31.34
CA TRP A 115 7.58 -12.98 -29.92
C TRP A 115 7.11 -11.67 -29.31
N THR A 116 6.40 -11.75 -28.19
CA THR A 116 5.92 -10.57 -27.47
C THR A 116 6.29 -10.62 -25.99
N ASN A 117 6.68 -9.48 -25.44
CA ASN A 117 6.95 -9.29 -24.02
C ASN A 117 6.00 -8.25 -23.47
N ARG A 118 5.32 -8.61 -22.37
CA ARG A 118 4.54 -7.69 -21.57
C ARG A 118 5.13 -7.58 -20.18
N PHE A 119 5.49 -6.38 -19.79
CA PHE A 119 5.91 -6.04 -18.43
C PHE A 119 4.85 -5.13 -17.82
N ARG A 120 4.42 -5.42 -16.59
CA ARG A 120 3.56 -4.53 -15.80
C ARG A 120 4.11 -4.38 -14.40
N LEU A 121 4.20 -3.12 -13.96
CA LEU A 121 4.60 -2.74 -12.60
C LEU A 121 3.42 -2.02 -11.96
N ASN A 122 2.85 -2.63 -10.94
CA ASN A 122 1.77 -2.10 -10.13
C ASN A 122 2.34 -1.34 -8.92
N MET A 123 1.61 -0.31 -8.51
CA MET A 123 1.90 0.48 -7.34
C MET A 123 0.61 0.73 -6.58
N ARG A 124 0.62 0.47 -5.28
CA ARG A 124 -0.44 0.87 -4.35
C ARG A 124 0.18 1.67 -3.23
N VAL A 125 -0.37 2.85 -2.98
CA VAL A 125 0.11 3.74 -1.91
C VAL A 125 -1.06 4.09 -1.00
N LYS A 126 -0.98 3.72 0.29
CA LYS A 126 -1.96 4.14 1.29
C LYS A 126 -1.58 5.52 1.83
N ALA A 127 -2.17 6.57 1.29
CA ALA A 127 -1.91 7.95 1.73
C ALA A 127 -2.48 8.20 3.13
N THR A 128 -3.71 7.73 3.36
CA THR A 128 -4.37 7.69 4.68
C THR A 128 -5.13 6.37 4.84
N GLU A 129 -5.82 6.17 5.96
CA GLU A 129 -6.69 5.00 6.17
C GLU A 129 -7.78 4.87 5.10
N ASN A 130 -8.27 6.01 4.60
CA ASN A 130 -9.40 6.09 3.67
C ASN A 130 -8.99 6.53 2.26
N VAL A 131 -7.75 6.99 2.06
CA VAL A 131 -7.27 7.47 0.76
C VAL A 131 -6.11 6.60 0.29
N GLU A 132 -6.27 5.98 -0.88
CA GLU A 132 -5.21 5.21 -1.54
C GLU A 132 -5.01 5.67 -2.99
N PHE A 133 -3.76 5.65 -3.44
CA PHE A 133 -3.40 5.77 -4.84
C PHE A 133 -3.10 4.40 -5.43
N LYS A 134 -3.52 4.18 -6.68
CA LYS A 134 -3.23 2.98 -7.46
C LYS A 134 -2.68 3.37 -8.82
N GLY A 135 -1.46 2.92 -9.08
CA GLY A 135 -0.74 3.09 -10.34
C GLY A 135 -0.44 1.75 -11.00
N ARG A 136 -0.33 1.76 -12.32
CA ARG A 136 0.26 0.66 -13.09
C ARG A 136 0.99 1.22 -14.30
N LEU A 137 2.26 0.89 -14.43
CA LEU A 137 3.04 1.06 -15.65
C LEU A 137 3.00 -0.24 -16.45
N ALA A 138 2.91 -0.14 -17.77
CA ALA A 138 2.87 -1.27 -18.67
C ALA A 138 3.69 -1.02 -19.94
N MET A 139 4.47 -2.01 -20.33
CA MET A 139 5.14 -2.07 -21.63
C MET A 139 4.66 -3.33 -22.32
N PHE A 140 4.25 -3.23 -23.59
CA PHE A 140 3.91 -4.37 -24.42
C PHE A 140 4.58 -4.26 -25.79
N LYS A 141 5.57 -5.13 -26.01
CA LYS A 141 6.53 -5.02 -27.10
C LYS A 141 6.63 -6.32 -27.90
N THR A 142 6.68 -6.23 -29.22
CA THR A 142 7.16 -7.34 -30.07
C THR A 142 8.67 -7.33 -30.23
N TRP A 143 9.32 -8.48 -30.17
CA TRP A 143 10.79 -8.57 -30.21
C TRP A 143 11.35 -8.05 -31.52
N GLY A 144 12.49 -7.35 -31.45
CA GLY A 144 13.22 -6.85 -32.62
C GLY A 144 12.48 -5.78 -33.45
N ASN A 145 11.23 -5.50 -33.13
CA ASN A 145 10.42 -4.59 -33.91
C ASN A 145 10.69 -3.14 -33.47
N GLN A 146 11.09 -2.26 -34.37
CA GLN A 146 11.26 -0.83 -34.05
C GLN A 146 10.15 0.06 -34.64
N SER A 147 9.26 -0.51 -35.45
CA SER A 147 8.09 0.16 -36.03
C SER A 147 6.82 -0.51 -35.52
N ALA A 148 5.74 0.23 -35.26
CA ALA A 148 4.46 -0.45 -35.02
C ALA A 148 4.10 -1.21 -36.30
N PHE A 149 3.47 -2.39 -36.19
CA PHE A 149 2.92 -3.05 -37.37
C PHE A 149 2.07 -2.04 -38.13
N ALA A 150 2.30 -1.88 -39.43
CA ALA A 150 1.36 -1.14 -40.26
C ALA A 150 -0.01 -1.81 -40.10
N ASN A 151 -1.06 -1.00 -39.98
CA ASN A 151 -2.40 -1.46 -39.64
C ASN A 151 -3.08 -2.18 -40.82
N GLU A 152 -2.39 -3.16 -41.40
CA GLU A 152 -2.67 -3.77 -42.69
C GLU A 152 -3.92 -4.67 -42.67
N GLY A 153 -4.38 -5.07 -41.48
CA GLY A 153 -5.60 -5.83 -41.27
C GLY A 153 -6.86 -4.98 -41.09
N ASN A 154 -6.75 -3.65 -41.06
CA ASN A 154 -7.84 -2.71 -40.78
C ASN A 154 -8.73 -3.18 -39.60
N PRO A 155 -8.15 -3.37 -38.40
CA PRO A 155 -8.84 -3.93 -37.26
C PRO A 155 -10.06 -3.07 -36.90
N MET A 156 -11.12 -3.73 -36.46
CA MET A 156 -12.37 -3.10 -36.04
C MET A 156 -12.17 -2.00 -34.99
N PHE A 157 -11.12 -2.09 -34.17
CA PHE A 157 -10.70 -1.02 -33.26
C PHE A 157 -9.24 -0.62 -33.54
N PRO A 158 -8.96 0.66 -33.83
CA PRO A 158 -7.59 1.13 -33.98
C PRO A 158 -6.84 1.11 -32.63
N LEU A 159 -5.56 1.45 -32.65
CA LEU A 159 -4.85 1.81 -31.42
C LEU A 159 -5.43 3.13 -30.90
N PHE A 160 -5.92 3.16 -29.66
CA PHE A 160 -6.43 4.35 -28.98
C PHE A 160 -6.00 4.33 -27.51
N ASP A 161 -6.30 5.40 -26.78
CA ASP A 161 -5.89 5.58 -25.39
C ASP A 161 -6.21 4.35 -24.49
N GLY A 162 -7.41 3.80 -24.62
CA GLY A 162 -7.87 2.66 -23.83
C GLY A 162 -7.24 1.29 -24.15
N ASN A 163 -6.48 1.15 -25.24
CA ASN A 163 -5.85 -0.13 -25.59
C ASN A 163 -4.33 -0.06 -25.82
N VAL A 164 -3.70 1.12 -25.64
CA VAL A 164 -2.27 1.33 -25.92
C VAL A 164 -1.34 0.42 -25.10
N THR A 165 -1.69 0.15 -23.84
CA THR A 165 -0.93 -0.73 -22.93
C THR A 165 -1.17 -2.23 -23.18
N ARG A 166 -2.12 -2.54 -24.07
CA ARG A 166 -2.68 -3.89 -24.32
C ARG A 166 -2.45 -4.36 -25.74
N THR A 167 -1.93 -3.50 -26.60
CA THR A 167 -1.59 -3.79 -27.98
C THR A 167 -0.08 -3.74 -28.11
N PRO A 168 0.59 -4.75 -28.70
CA PRO A 168 2.01 -4.68 -28.94
C PRO A 168 2.36 -3.48 -29.83
N VAL A 169 3.21 -2.59 -29.34
CA VAL A 169 3.69 -1.43 -30.11
C VAL A 169 5.13 -1.62 -30.59
N GLY A 170 5.50 -0.83 -31.59
CA GLY A 170 6.87 -0.79 -32.13
C GLY A 170 7.93 -0.24 -31.18
N SER A 171 7.53 0.33 -30.04
CA SER A 171 8.44 0.98 -29.09
C SER A 171 8.58 0.19 -27.79
N SER A 172 9.72 0.35 -27.11
CA SER A 172 9.92 -0.17 -25.73
C SER A 172 9.41 0.81 -24.68
N ALA A 173 8.39 1.61 -25.03
CA ALA A 173 7.87 2.65 -24.16
C ALA A 173 7.10 2.04 -22.98
N LEU A 174 7.27 2.65 -21.81
CA LEU A 174 6.43 2.42 -20.64
C LEU A 174 5.25 3.39 -20.70
N TYR A 175 4.05 2.83 -20.70
CA TYR A 175 2.80 3.58 -20.66
C TYR A 175 2.17 3.48 -19.28
N VAL A 176 1.35 4.48 -18.93
CA VAL A 176 0.53 4.44 -17.72
C VAL A 176 -0.77 3.72 -18.06
N ASP A 177 -0.95 2.48 -17.57
CA ASP A 177 -2.22 1.73 -17.71
C ASP A 177 -3.27 2.27 -16.75
N ARG A 178 -2.86 2.65 -15.54
CA ARG A 178 -3.74 3.09 -14.45
C ARG A 178 -3.02 4.12 -13.59
N ALA A 179 -3.72 5.15 -13.17
CA ALA A 179 -3.23 6.16 -12.23
C ALA A 179 -4.43 6.91 -11.64
N TYR A 180 -4.89 6.46 -10.47
CA TYR A 180 -6.10 7.01 -9.87
C TYR A 180 -6.03 6.99 -8.35
N VAL A 181 -6.80 7.89 -7.74
CA VAL A 181 -6.96 7.99 -6.29
C VAL A 181 -8.34 7.46 -5.92
N ASN A 182 -8.41 6.67 -4.85
CA ASN A 182 -9.65 6.27 -4.21
C ASN A 182 -9.75 6.96 -2.85
N TRP A 183 -10.90 7.57 -2.60
CA TRP A 183 -11.35 8.00 -1.29
C TRP A 183 -12.53 7.14 -0.85
N ASN A 184 -12.29 6.26 0.12
CA ASN A 184 -13.25 5.30 0.65
C ASN A 184 -13.85 5.79 1.98
N ASN A 185 -14.91 5.14 2.43
CA ASN A 185 -15.57 5.38 3.71
C ASN A 185 -15.99 6.83 3.94
N ILE A 186 -16.49 7.49 2.89
CA ILE A 186 -16.85 8.92 2.94
C ILE A 186 -17.95 9.13 3.97
N GLY A 187 -17.68 9.95 4.99
CA GLY A 187 -18.63 10.20 6.09
C GLY A 187 -18.92 8.96 6.95
N GLY A 188 -18.03 7.95 6.97
CA GLY A 188 -18.26 6.69 7.66
C GLY A 188 -19.26 5.76 6.97
N LEU A 189 -19.77 6.16 5.79
CA LEU A 189 -20.66 5.34 4.97
C LEU A 189 -19.84 4.42 4.07
N PRO A 190 -20.37 3.26 3.64
CA PRO A 190 -19.75 2.40 2.64
C PRO A 190 -19.84 3.00 1.22
N MET A 191 -19.42 4.26 1.10
CA MET A 191 -19.33 5.08 -0.10
C MET A 191 -17.87 5.28 -0.47
N TRP A 192 -17.61 5.37 -1.76
CA TRP A 192 -16.30 5.77 -2.27
C TRP A 192 -16.43 6.70 -3.46
N PHE A 193 -15.42 7.54 -3.60
CA PHE A 193 -15.17 8.37 -4.76
C PHE A 193 -13.80 8.01 -5.32
N SER A 194 -13.65 8.04 -6.63
CA SER A 194 -12.35 7.79 -7.24
C SER A 194 -12.22 8.47 -8.59
N ILE A 195 -11.03 9.00 -8.87
CA ILE A 195 -10.75 9.88 -10.00
C ILE A 195 -9.35 9.61 -10.57
N GLY A 196 -9.22 9.74 -11.88
CA GLY A 196 -7.97 9.62 -12.64
C GLY A 196 -8.12 8.62 -13.79
N ARG A 197 -7.00 8.01 -14.17
CA ARG A 197 -6.96 6.94 -15.17
C ARG A 197 -7.39 5.61 -14.56
N ARG A 198 -8.66 5.30 -14.67
CA ARG A 198 -9.33 4.20 -13.99
C ARG A 198 -9.42 2.95 -14.84
N PRO A 199 -9.25 1.76 -14.25
CA PRO A 199 -9.47 0.51 -14.95
C PRO A 199 -10.91 0.02 -14.86
N THR A 200 -11.52 -0.33 -15.99
CA THR A 200 -12.58 -1.36 -16.07
C THR A 200 -12.03 -2.70 -16.54
N THR A 201 -10.70 -2.83 -16.57
CA THR A 201 -10.03 -3.91 -17.26
C THR A 201 -9.67 -5.12 -16.42
N ASP A 202 -9.60 -6.27 -17.07
CA ASP A 202 -9.18 -7.55 -16.49
C ASP A 202 -10.14 -8.08 -15.40
N GLY A 203 -11.40 -7.62 -15.38
CA GLY A 203 -12.45 -8.21 -14.54
C GLY A 203 -13.01 -9.51 -15.14
N PRO A 204 -14.03 -10.14 -14.53
CA PRO A 204 -14.49 -11.48 -14.91
C PRO A 204 -14.90 -11.59 -16.38
N PRO A 205 -14.46 -12.64 -17.12
CA PRO A 205 -13.55 -13.73 -16.73
C PRO A 205 -12.05 -13.43 -16.93
N GLY A 206 -11.68 -12.22 -17.34
CA GLY A 206 -10.32 -11.80 -17.66
C GLY A 206 -9.27 -12.13 -16.58
N GLN A 207 -9.59 -12.00 -15.29
CA GLN A 207 -8.64 -12.34 -14.21
C GLN A 207 -8.20 -13.81 -14.25
N VAL A 208 -9.02 -14.73 -14.77
CA VAL A 208 -8.69 -16.16 -14.87
C VAL A 208 -7.55 -16.37 -15.87
N ARG A 209 -7.59 -15.69 -17.03
CA ARG A 209 -6.47 -15.65 -17.98
C ARG A 209 -5.21 -15.06 -17.36
N MET A 210 -5.37 -14.23 -16.33
CA MET A 210 -4.27 -13.58 -15.65
C MET A 210 -3.68 -14.44 -14.53
N GLY A 211 -4.32 -15.56 -14.16
CA GLY A 211 -3.91 -16.37 -13.02
C GLY A 211 -4.13 -15.64 -11.69
N VAL A 212 -5.14 -14.77 -11.62
CA VAL A 212 -5.47 -13.99 -10.43
C VAL A 212 -6.83 -14.46 -9.90
N ASP A 213 -6.86 -14.86 -8.64
CA ASP A 213 -8.07 -15.39 -7.98
C ASP A 213 -9.02 -14.26 -7.54
N GLU A 214 -8.53 -13.02 -7.50
CA GLU A 214 -9.30 -11.84 -7.15
C GLU A 214 -9.92 -11.13 -8.36
N ARG A 215 -11.11 -10.57 -8.15
CA ARG A 215 -11.77 -9.71 -9.14
C ARG A 215 -11.06 -8.36 -9.26
N LEU A 216 -10.35 -8.16 -10.36
CA LEU A 216 -9.57 -6.93 -10.62
C LEU A 216 -10.42 -5.72 -11.05
N ALA A 217 -11.54 -5.94 -11.72
CA ALA A 217 -12.45 -4.88 -12.20
C ALA A 217 -13.90 -5.37 -12.36
N THR A 218 -14.76 -4.54 -12.93
CA THR A 218 -16.08 -4.97 -13.43
C THR A 218 -15.96 -6.09 -14.46
N PRO A 219 -16.92 -7.02 -14.55
CA PRO A 219 -16.94 -8.02 -15.62
C PRO A 219 -16.71 -7.37 -16.98
N MET A 220 -15.95 -8.06 -17.84
CA MET A 220 -15.67 -7.63 -19.20
C MET A 220 -16.97 -7.72 -20.01
N ALA A 221 -17.79 -6.69 -19.89
CA ALA A 221 -19.05 -6.53 -20.62
C ALA A 221 -18.88 -5.37 -21.62
N PHE A 222 -19.66 -4.30 -21.48
CA PHE A 222 -19.64 -3.19 -22.43
C PHE A 222 -18.33 -2.37 -22.37
N MET A 223 -17.69 -2.26 -21.20
CA MET A 223 -16.44 -1.52 -21.04
C MET A 223 -15.34 -2.40 -20.44
N ASP A 224 -14.25 -2.56 -21.19
CA ASP A 224 -13.03 -3.29 -20.79
C ASP A 224 -11.77 -2.56 -21.29
N TRP A 225 -11.64 -1.27 -20.96
CA TRP A 225 -10.45 -0.47 -21.24
C TRP A 225 -10.19 0.56 -20.12
N PRO A 226 -8.93 0.99 -19.88
CA PRO A 226 -8.68 2.12 -19.01
C PRO A 226 -9.29 3.39 -19.61
N PHE A 227 -9.73 4.29 -18.75
CA PHE A 227 -10.30 5.57 -19.15
C PHE A 227 -9.97 6.65 -18.14
N ASP A 228 -9.97 7.90 -18.58
CA ASP A 228 -9.77 9.04 -17.70
C ASP A 228 -11.13 9.57 -17.23
N GLY A 229 -11.35 9.56 -15.92
CA GLY A 229 -12.65 9.94 -15.39
C GLY A 229 -12.82 9.71 -13.90
N LEU A 230 -14.07 9.64 -13.50
CA LEU A 230 -14.48 9.47 -12.11
C LEU A 230 -15.50 8.37 -11.94
N SER A 231 -15.60 7.87 -10.72
CA SER A 231 -16.74 7.06 -10.30
C SER A 231 -17.01 7.24 -8.83
N VAL A 232 -18.29 7.31 -8.51
CA VAL A 232 -18.82 7.25 -7.16
C VAL A 232 -19.54 5.92 -7.00
N GLY A 233 -19.43 5.31 -5.84
CA GLY A 233 -20.15 4.08 -5.56
C GLY A 233 -20.61 3.97 -4.12
N TYR A 234 -21.57 3.09 -3.94
CA TYR A 234 -22.14 2.72 -2.65
C TYR A 234 -22.29 1.20 -2.59
N SER A 235 -21.94 0.61 -1.45
CA SER A 235 -22.11 -0.82 -1.20
C SER A 235 -22.97 -1.07 0.01
N TRP A 236 -23.78 -2.13 -0.04
CA TRP A 236 -24.63 -2.59 1.05
C TRP A 236 -24.65 -4.12 1.06
N ASN A 237 -25.11 -4.70 2.15
CA ASN A 237 -25.40 -6.13 2.25
C ASN A 237 -26.91 -6.33 2.22
N TRP A 238 -27.40 -7.33 1.48
CA TRP A 238 -28.84 -7.59 1.39
C TRP A 238 -29.44 -8.20 2.66
N GLY A 239 -28.61 -8.66 3.60
CA GLY A 239 -29.04 -9.38 4.81
C GLY A 239 -29.53 -10.80 4.58
N VAL A 240 -29.77 -11.20 3.32
CA VAL A 240 -30.15 -12.57 2.95
C VAL A 240 -28.92 -13.34 2.44
N GLU A 241 -28.69 -14.50 3.05
CA GLU A 241 -27.49 -15.32 2.82
C GLU A 241 -27.21 -15.64 1.34
N PRO A 242 -28.22 -15.88 0.47
CA PRO A 242 -27.96 -16.14 -0.94
C PRO A 242 -27.44 -14.93 -1.73
N MET A 243 -27.82 -13.70 -1.36
CA MET A 243 -27.50 -12.50 -2.14
C MET A 243 -26.20 -11.80 -1.71
N GLY A 244 -25.80 -11.94 -0.44
CA GLY A 244 -24.54 -11.38 0.05
C GLY A 244 -24.44 -9.86 -0.15
N ASP A 245 -23.29 -9.41 -0.63
CA ASP A 245 -23.01 -7.99 -0.85
C ASP A 245 -23.51 -7.50 -2.21
N SER A 246 -23.91 -6.24 -2.26
CA SER A 246 -24.26 -5.53 -3.47
C SER A 246 -23.62 -4.16 -3.50
N ARG A 247 -23.38 -3.66 -4.71
CA ARG A 247 -22.85 -2.32 -4.90
C ARG A 247 -23.25 -1.73 -6.23
N VAL A 248 -23.58 -0.45 -6.19
CA VAL A 248 -23.83 0.35 -7.38
C VAL A 248 -22.73 1.38 -7.54
N ARG A 249 -22.33 1.62 -8.79
CA ARG A 249 -21.37 2.64 -9.18
C ARG A 249 -21.95 3.46 -10.30
N PHE A 250 -21.85 4.77 -10.18
CA PHE A 250 -21.91 5.66 -11.33
C PHE A 250 -20.48 5.90 -11.81
N CYS A 251 -20.27 5.86 -13.13
CA CYS A 251 -19.01 6.16 -13.78
C CYS A 251 -19.24 7.23 -14.84
N TYR A 252 -18.30 8.17 -14.94
CA TYR A 252 -18.19 9.13 -16.03
C TYR A 252 -16.73 9.18 -16.47
N GLY A 253 -16.47 9.29 -17.76
CA GLY A 253 -15.12 9.49 -18.26
C GLY A 253 -15.07 9.87 -19.72
N ARG A 254 -13.92 10.37 -20.12
CA ARG A 254 -13.56 10.65 -21.51
C ARG A 254 -12.83 9.44 -22.08
N GLY A 255 -13.36 8.89 -23.16
CA GLY A 255 -12.79 7.75 -23.88
C GLY A 255 -11.95 8.17 -25.09
N PHE A 256 -12.22 9.34 -25.67
CA PHE A 256 -11.49 9.90 -26.79
C PHE A 256 -11.53 11.43 -26.75
N GLU A 257 -10.43 12.04 -27.14
CA GLU A 257 -10.24 13.49 -27.27
C GLU A 257 -9.78 13.75 -28.72
N ALA A 258 -10.56 14.52 -29.45
CA ALA A 258 -10.31 14.85 -30.85
C ALA A 258 -9.21 15.90 -31.02
N GLY A 259 -8.92 16.67 -29.97
CA GLY A 259 -7.96 17.77 -30.02
C GLY A 259 -8.49 18.94 -30.84
N LEU A 260 -7.57 19.76 -31.35
CA LEU A 260 -7.94 20.94 -32.14
C LEU A 260 -8.51 20.51 -33.50
N GLN A 261 -9.80 20.72 -33.68
CA GLN A 261 -10.48 20.47 -34.94
C GLN A 261 -10.45 21.73 -35.83
N ASN A 262 -10.26 21.51 -37.12
CA ASN A 262 -10.58 22.48 -38.17
C ASN A 262 -11.86 22.01 -38.87
N ASP A 263 -12.67 22.91 -39.39
CA ASP A 263 -13.96 22.64 -40.04
C ASP A 263 -13.87 21.79 -41.34
N ASP A 264 -12.73 21.17 -41.62
CA ASP A 264 -12.54 20.27 -42.74
C ASP A 264 -13.30 18.95 -42.52
N VAL A 265 -13.86 18.42 -43.61
CA VAL A 265 -14.77 17.28 -43.61
C VAL A 265 -14.08 16.02 -43.06
N GLY A 266 -14.58 15.48 -41.94
CA GLY A 266 -14.17 14.19 -41.38
C GLY A 266 -13.49 14.22 -40.01
N ALA A 267 -13.54 15.34 -39.28
CA ALA A 267 -13.10 15.37 -37.89
C ALA A 267 -13.94 14.41 -37.02
N LEU A 268 -13.26 13.54 -36.26
CA LEU A 268 -13.89 12.73 -35.22
C LEU A 268 -14.18 13.63 -34.03
N ASN A 269 -15.36 13.52 -33.42
CA ASN A 269 -15.70 14.27 -32.22
C ASN A 269 -15.15 13.61 -30.95
N ASP A 270 -15.13 14.39 -29.87
CA ASP A 270 -14.87 13.88 -28.53
C ASP A 270 -15.84 12.75 -28.19
N MET A 271 -15.39 11.86 -27.31
CA MET A 271 -16.24 10.80 -26.80
C MET A 271 -16.15 10.77 -25.30
N ASP A 272 -17.25 11.20 -24.68
CA ASP A 272 -17.52 11.00 -23.27
C ASP A 272 -18.47 9.82 -23.09
N PHE A 273 -18.43 9.21 -21.92
CA PHE A 273 -19.40 8.21 -21.55
C PHE A 273 -19.78 8.32 -20.08
N ALA A 274 -21.01 7.94 -19.80
CA ALA A 274 -21.50 7.82 -18.44
C ALA A 274 -22.39 6.59 -18.31
N GLY A 275 -22.47 6.06 -17.09
CA GLY A 275 -23.29 4.89 -16.86
C GLY A 275 -23.27 4.38 -15.44
N PHE A 276 -24.04 3.31 -15.26
CA PHE A 276 -24.14 2.58 -14.02
C PHE A 276 -23.61 1.16 -14.16
N SER A 277 -22.93 0.73 -13.12
CA SER A 277 -22.43 -0.63 -12.94
C SER A 277 -22.94 -1.14 -11.61
N TRP A 278 -23.79 -2.17 -11.64
CA TRP A 278 -24.43 -2.72 -10.45
C TRP A 278 -24.07 -4.20 -10.30
N ASP A 279 -23.32 -4.48 -9.23
CA ASP A 279 -23.17 -5.84 -8.72
C ASP A 279 -24.41 -6.13 -7.87
N ILE A 280 -25.41 -6.80 -8.46
CA ILE A 280 -26.68 -7.11 -7.81
C ILE A 280 -26.45 -8.08 -6.65
N MET A 281 -25.55 -9.04 -6.82
CA MET A 281 -25.23 -10.07 -5.83
C MET A 281 -23.76 -10.44 -5.94
N LYS A 282 -23.09 -10.63 -4.80
CA LYS A 282 -21.77 -11.25 -4.72
C LYS A 282 -21.70 -12.14 -3.47
N LYS A 283 -21.46 -13.44 -3.68
CA LYS A 283 -21.22 -14.42 -2.62
C LYS A 283 -20.24 -15.49 -3.08
N GLY A 284 -19.06 -15.55 -2.45
CA GLY A 284 -17.98 -16.43 -2.90
C GLY A 284 -17.71 -16.19 -4.38
N ASP A 285 -17.71 -17.24 -5.20
CA ASP A 285 -17.48 -17.14 -6.65
C ASP A 285 -18.72 -16.74 -7.46
N ARG A 286 -19.92 -16.77 -6.85
CA ARG A 286 -21.17 -16.40 -7.51
C ARG A 286 -21.35 -14.89 -7.50
N PHE A 287 -21.71 -14.34 -8.65
CA PHE A 287 -22.11 -12.93 -8.74
C PHE A 287 -23.15 -12.72 -9.84
N ALA A 288 -24.01 -11.72 -9.65
CA ALA A 288 -24.91 -11.21 -10.68
C ALA A 288 -24.57 -9.74 -10.95
N TYR A 289 -24.51 -9.37 -12.22
CA TYR A 289 -23.98 -8.08 -12.65
C TYR A 289 -24.82 -7.51 -13.78
N ILE A 290 -25.10 -6.21 -13.72
CA ILE A 290 -25.65 -5.44 -14.83
C ILE A 290 -24.83 -4.17 -15.04
N GLN A 291 -24.70 -3.80 -16.31
CA GLN A 291 -24.02 -2.60 -16.74
C GLN A 291 -24.88 -1.87 -17.77
N SER A 292 -25.01 -0.56 -17.64
CA SER A 292 -25.67 0.30 -18.62
C SER A 292 -24.85 1.57 -18.77
N PHE A 293 -24.33 1.80 -19.98
CA PHE A 293 -23.48 2.93 -20.31
C PHE A 293 -23.96 3.53 -21.62
N MET A 294 -23.83 4.85 -21.72
CA MET A 294 -24.07 5.61 -22.93
C MET A 294 -22.79 6.36 -23.27
N ALA A 295 -22.38 6.27 -24.54
CA ALA A 295 -21.39 7.16 -25.11
C ALA A 295 -22.12 8.34 -25.76
N PHE A 296 -21.56 9.52 -25.63
CA PHE A 296 -22.12 10.76 -26.16
C PHE A 296 -20.99 11.73 -26.49
N ASP A 297 -21.36 12.68 -27.34
CA ASP A 297 -20.54 13.81 -27.76
C ASP A 297 -21.05 15.04 -26.99
N LEU A 298 -20.13 15.80 -26.37
CA LEU A 298 -20.43 16.95 -25.52
C LEU A 298 -19.85 18.24 -26.10
#